data_AF-A0A1X7V6F3-F1
#
_entry.id   AF-A0A1X7V6F3-F1
#
_cell.length_a   1.000
_cell.length_b   1.000
_cell.length_c   1.000
_cell.angle_alpha   90.00
_cell.angle_beta   90.00
_cell.angle_gamma   90.00
#
_symmetry.space_group_name_H-M   'P 1'
#
loop_
_entity.id
_entity.type
_entity.pdbx_description
1 polymer ?
#
loop_
_entity_poly.entity_id
_entity_poly.type
_entity_poly.pdbx_seq_one_letter_code
_entity_poly.pdbx_strand_id
1 'polypeptide(L)'
;MQVLTMFALLVVAAISALGSTHFTGGSPSLITEEKVNDTLVRSVYLQILRGRDGRDGLPGRDGVKGERGDKGEKGEKGEIGARGDTGPKSGGVVYTRWGRKSCPTGVELLYEGIAGGSDHLQSGGGANYVCLPNVPQYMSTNVPTYYSLMYGSEYQDVNGIFPGKHDHNVPCAVCYTSTKSVKLMIPARTSCPSSWTREYKGYLMAERHTHARNAVYECVDEAPESIAGSHTNVNGALFYFTITTCTGLPCPPYVASRVITCVVCTK
;
A
#
# COMPACT_ATOMS: atom_id res chain seq x y z
N MET A 1 73.37 1.83 32.60
CA MET A 1 72.75 2.67 31.56
C MET A 1 71.30 2.90 31.99
N GLN A 2 71.05 3.85 32.89
CA GLN A 2 70.68 5.25 32.58
C GLN A 2 69.36 5.32 31.78
N VAL A 3 68.30 6.03 32.17
CA VAL A 3 67.85 6.77 33.38
C VAL A 3 66.51 7.41 32.93
N LEU A 4 65.45 7.29 33.76
CA LEU A 4 64.40 8.30 34.09
C LEU A 4 63.58 8.99 32.95
N THR A 5 62.38 9.55 33.08
CA THR A 5 61.28 9.65 34.07
C THR A 5 60.09 10.35 33.40
N MET A 6 58.91 10.21 34.00
CA MET A 6 57.70 11.02 33.83
C MET A 6 57.91 12.54 33.69
N PHE A 7 57.00 13.23 32.97
CA PHE A 7 56.42 14.50 33.43
C PHE A 7 55.01 14.71 32.84
N ALA A 8 54.09 15.14 33.69
CA ALA A 8 52.70 15.48 33.40
C ALA A 8 52.49 17.00 33.28
N LEU A 9 51.42 17.38 32.57
CA LEU A 9 50.63 18.64 32.63
C LEU A 9 51.31 19.99 32.31
N LEU A 10 50.74 20.71 31.32
CA LEU A 10 50.22 22.06 31.52
C LEU A 10 49.27 22.50 30.37
N VAL A 11 48.17 23.11 30.80
CA VAL A 11 47.05 23.73 30.09
C VAL A 11 47.46 25.06 29.46
N VAL A 12 46.99 25.39 28.25
CA VAL A 12 46.49 26.75 27.92
C VAL A 12 45.41 26.68 26.83
N ALA A 13 44.18 27.02 27.21
CA ALA A 13 43.18 27.59 26.32
C ALA A 13 43.31 29.12 26.37
N ALA A 14 43.24 29.80 25.22
CA ALA A 14 43.04 31.24 25.18
C ALA A 14 42.23 31.65 23.94
N ILE A 15 41.17 32.39 24.24
CA ILE A 15 40.14 32.98 23.40
C ILE A 15 40.66 34.30 22.80
N SER A 16 40.25 34.64 21.58
CA SER A 16 40.05 36.05 21.21
C SER A 16 39.00 36.18 20.11
N ALA A 17 37.81 36.65 20.50
CA ALA A 17 36.80 37.24 19.63
C ALA A 17 36.99 38.77 19.61
N LEU A 18 36.72 39.42 18.47
CA LEU A 18 35.88 40.62 18.32
C LEU A 18 36.08 41.28 16.94
N GLY A 19 34.97 41.61 16.28
CA GLY A 19 34.96 42.40 15.05
C GLY A 19 33.64 42.34 14.28
N SER A 20 32.59 42.92 14.85
CA SER A 20 31.22 43.00 14.33
C SER A 20 31.03 44.09 13.28
N THR A 21 30.15 43.87 12.29
CA THR A 21 29.31 44.94 11.73
C THR A 21 27.88 44.45 11.47
N HIS A 22 26.95 45.32 11.85
CA HIS A 22 25.50 45.23 11.82
C HIS A 22 24.90 45.07 10.41
N PHE A 23 23.82 44.30 10.31
CA PHE A 23 22.62 44.74 9.58
C PHE A 23 21.35 44.25 10.27
N THR A 24 20.40 45.17 10.43
CA THR A 24 19.26 45.13 11.33
C THR A 24 17.98 44.63 10.65
N GLY A 25 17.16 43.89 11.38
CA GLY A 25 15.72 44.17 11.49
C GLY A 25 14.72 43.18 10.89
N GLY A 26 13.89 42.59 11.77
CA GLY A 26 12.44 42.50 11.53
C GLY A 26 11.80 41.13 11.29
N SER A 27 11.27 40.51 12.35
CA SER A 27 9.96 39.80 12.33
C SER A 27 8.84 40.86 12.52
N PRO A 28 7.52 40.60 12.27
CA PRO A 28 6.85 39.30 12.36
C PRO A 28 5.70 39.01 11.36
N SER A 29 5.25 37.75 11.42
CA SER A 29 3.84 37.27 11.34
C SER A 29 3.23 36.75 10.02
N LEU A 30 2.67 35.54 10.16
CA LEU A 30 1.40 35.01 9.61
C LEU A 30 1.09 35.23 8.13
N ILE A 31 1.20 34.16 7.33
CA ILE A 31 0.27 33.91 6.23
C ILE A 31 -0.15 32.44 6.25
N THR A 32 -1.47 32.28 6.34
CA THR A 32 -2.31 31.09 6.35
C THR A 32 -2.34 30.35 5.02
N GLU A 33 -2.88 29.12 5.04
CA GLU A 33 -3.17 28.30 3.86
C GLU A 33 -3.82 29.06 2.70
N GLU A 34 -3.35 28.81 1.48
CA GLU A 34 -4.21 28.96 0.31
C GLU A 34 -3.89 27.93 -0.79
N LYS A 35 -4.96 27.28 -1.24
CA LYS A 35 -5.10 26.22 -2.25
C LYS A 35 -4.24 26.43 -3.52
N VAL A 36 -3.36 25.47 -3.83
CA VAL A 36 -2.91 25.30 -5.22
C VAL A 36 -4.04 24.68 -6.02
N ASN A 37 -4.64 25.50 -6.89
CA ASN A 37 -5.82 25.18 -7.67
C ASN A 37 -5.49 24.20 -8.82
N ASP A 38 -6.07 23.00 -8.78
CA ASP A 38 -6.05 21.92 -9.80
C ASP A 38 -6.47 22.40 -11.22
N THR A 39 -7.09 23.58 -11.30
CA THR A 39 -7.51 24.23 -12.56
C THR A 39 -6.33 24.77 -13.38
N LEU A 40 -5.23 25.20 -12.76
CA LEU A 40 -4.13 25.86 -13.48
C LEU A 40 -3.29 24.87 -14.32
N VAL A 41 -3.12 23.64 -13.82
CA VAL A 41 -2.41 22.57 -14.53
C VAL A 41 -3.22 22.07 -15.73
N ARG A 42 -4.55 22.07 -15.62
CA ARG A 42 -5.46 21.68 -16.71
C ARG A 42 -5.55 22.71 -17.83
N SER A 43 -5.39 24.02 -17.53
CA SER A 43 -5.52 25.07 -18.55
C SER A 43 -4.31 25.15 -19.49
N VAL A 44 -3.11 24.83 -19.00
CA VAL A 44 -1.89 24.84 -19.82
C VAL A 44 -1.86 23.67 -20.80
N TYR A 45 -2.42 22.51 -20.42
CA TYR A 45 -2.44 21.31 -21.27
C TYR A 45 -3.41 21.42 -22.46
N LEU A 46 -4.47 22.23 -22.36
CA LEU A 46 -5.49 22.39 -23.42
C LEU A 46 -5.15 23.42 -24.51
N GLN A 47 -4.14 24.27 -24.32
CA GLN A 47 -3.75 25.28 -25.32
C GLN A 47 -2.82 24.74 -26.42
N ILE A 48 -2.25 23.55 -26.27
CA ILE A 48 -1.27 22.99 -27.23
C ILE A 48 -1.93 22.20 -28.38
N LEU A 49 -3.22 21.87 -28.32
CA LEU A 49 -3.91 21.03 -29.32
C LEU A 49 -4.94 21.75 -30.22
N ARG A 50 -5.05 23.08 -30.18
CA ARG A 50 -6.04 23.82 -30.98
C ARG A 50 -5.38 24.59 -32.13
N GLY A 51 -5.34 23.97 -33.31
CA GLY A 51 -5.06 24.68 -34.56
C GLY A 51 -6.10 25.79 -34.79
N ARG A 52 -5.67 26.92 -35.38
CA ARG A 52 -6.54 28.05 -35.72
C ARG A 52 -7.39 27.70 -36.95
N ASP A 53 -8.67 28.02 -36.89
CA ASP A 53 -9.61 27.86 -38.00
C ASP A 53 -9.21 28.76 -39.18
N GLY A 54 -9.34 28.24 -40.40
CA GLY A 54 -9.18 29.00 -41.64
C GLY A 54 -10.40 29.90 -41.90
N ARG A 55 -10.18 31.07 -42.50
CA ARG A 55 -11.25 32.05 -42.81
C ARG A 55 -12.21 31.50 -43.86
N ASP A 56 -13.49 31.89 -43.73
CA ASP A 56 -14.55 31.55 -44.67
C ASP A 56 -14.29 32.13 -46.07
N GLY A 57 -14.58 31.33 -47.10
CA GLY A 57 -14.62 31.78 -48.48
C GLY A 57 -15.91 32.57 -48.76
N LEU A 58 -15.82 33.60 -49.61
CA LEU A 58 -16.97 34.39 -50.04
C LEU A 58 -18.01 33.53 -50.79
N PRO A 59 -19.31 33.76 -50.59
CA PRO A 59 -20.35 32.99 -51.27
C PRO A 59 -20.32 33.16 -52.79
N GLY A 60 -20.31 32.06 -53.54
CA GLY A 60 -20.58 32.06 -54.97
C GLY A 60 -22.08 32.29 -55.25
N ARG A 61 -22.40 33.01 -56.32
CA ARG A 61 -23.78 33.30 -56.74
C ARG A 61 -24.46 32.06 -57.35
N ASP A 62 -25.73 31.86 -57.00
CA ASP A 62 -26.51 30.69 -57.42
C ASP A 62 -26.79 30.66 -58.92
N GLY A 63 -26.60 29.48 -59.53
CA GLY A 63 -27.14 29.17 -60.85
C GLY A 63 -28.47 28.41 -60.70
N VAL A 64 -29.53 28.88 -61.37
CA VAL A 64 -30.85 28.23 -61.32
C VAL A 64 -30.80 26.90 -62.07
N LYS A 65 -30.85 25.79 -61.35
CA LYS A 65 -30.86 24.43 -61.91
C LYS A 65 -32.17 23.73 -61.55
N GLY A 66 -32.85 23.23 -62.58
CA GLY A 66 -34.22 22.73 -62.53
C GLY A 66 -34.49 21.62 -61.51
N GLU A 67 -35.75 21.53 -61.10
CA GLU A 67 -36.23 20.61 -60.07
C GLU A 67 -35.94 19.16 -60.43
N ARG A 68 -35.11 18.52 -59.60
CA ARG A 68 -34.88 17.08 -59.63
C ARG A 68 -35.95 16.44 -58.76
N GLY A 69 -36.70 15.50 -59.33
CA GLY A 69 -37.82 14.83 -58.66
C GLY A 69 -37.47 14.21 -57.32
N ASP A 70 -38.48 14.12 -56.45
CA ASP A 70 -38.33 13.75 -55.05
C ASP A 70 -37.64 12.40 -54.88
N LYS A 71 -36.63 12.39 -54.01
CA LYS A 71 -35.95 11.16 -53.59
C LYS A 71 -36.90 10.37 -52.71
N GLY A 72 -37.23 9.13 -53.11
CA GLY A 72 -38.09 8.24 -52.35
C GLY A 72 -37.67 8.13 -50.88
N GLU A 73 -38.65 8.02 -49.99
CA GLU A 73 -38.46 8.01 -48.54
C GLU A 73 -37.45 6.93 -48.13
N LYS A 74 -36.53 7.29 -47.24
CA LYS A 74 -35.57 6.35 -46.67
C LYS A 74 -36.35 5.38 -45.78
N GLY A 75 -36.32 4.09 -46.11
CA GLY A 75 -36.98 3.05 -45.31
C GLY A 75 -36.62 3.14 -43.82
N GLU A 76 -37.59 2.85 -42.97
CA GLU A 76 -37.46 2.97 -41.52
C GLU A 76 -36.26 2.17 -41.00
N LYS A 77 -35.53 2.76 -40.04
CA LYS A 77 -34.41 2.09 -39.38
C LYS A 77 -34.97 0.93 -38.56
N GLY A 78 -34.55 -0.30 -38.87
CA GLY A 78 -34.96 -1.48 -38.11
C GLY A 78 -34.73 -1.32 -36.61
N GLU A 79 -35.65 -1.87 -35.82
CA GLU A 79 -35.63 -1.79 -34.36
C GLU A 79 -34.31 -2.35 -33.79
N ILE A 80 -33.78 -1.70 -32.76
CA ILE A 80 -32.61 -2.20 -32.04
C ILE A 80 -33.02 -3.52 -31.38
N GLY A 81 -32.31 -4.60 -31.72
CA GLY A 81 -32.56 -5.92 -31.12
C GLY A 81 -32.52 -5.88 -29.59
N ALA A 82 -33.32 -6.72 -28.96
CA ALA A 82 -33.42 -6.80 -27.50
C ALA A 82 -32.03 -6.95 -26.87
N ARG A 83 -31.80 -6.20 -25.78
CA ARG A 83 -30.57 -6.29 -25.00
C ARG A 83 -30.43 -7.73 -24.50
N GLY A 84 -29.31 -8.38 -24.81
CA GLY A 84 -29.02 -9.73 -24.32
C GLY A 84 -29.06 -9.81 -22.79
N ASP A 85 -29.47 -10.97 -22.27
CA ASP A 85 -29.56 -11.21 -20.84
C ASP A 85 -28.22 -10.95 -20.15
N THR A 86 -28.30 -10.41 -18.93
CA THR A 86 -27.10 -10.17 -18.14
C THR A 86 -26.48 -11.53 -17.79
N GLY A 87 -25.23 -11.75 -18.18
CA GLY A 87 -24.53 -13.01 -17.90
C GLY A 87 -24.47 -13.34 -16.40
N PRO A 88 -24.20 -14.61 -16.03
CA PRO A 88 -24.11 -15.03 -14.64
C PRO A 88 -23.15 -14.15 -13.84
N LYS A 89 -23.48 -13.80 -12.60
CA LYS A 89 -22.58 -13.09 -11.69
C LYS A 89 -21.38 -14.00 -11.36
N SER A 90 -20.35 -13.96 -12.19
CA SER A 90 -19.13 -14.78 -12.06
C SER A 90 -18.01 -14.07 -11.29
N GLY A 91 -18.30 -12.93 -10.66
CA GLY A 91 -17.34 -12.14 -9.90
C GLY A 91 -17.28 -12.59 -8.45
N GLY A 92 -16.29 -13.41 -8.10
CA GLY A 92 -15.94 -13.68 -6.71
C GLY A 92 -14.46 -13.38 -6.49
N VAL A 93 -14.12 -12.87 -5.30
CA VAL A 93 -12.71 -12.61 -4.94
C VAL A 93 -12.37 -13.17 -3.58
N VAL A 94 -11.16 -13.73 -3.47
CA VAL A 94 -10.57 -14.26 -2.24
C VAL A 94 -9.44 -13.37 -1.76
N TYR A 95 -9.45 -13.03 -0.48
CA TYR A 95 -8.36 -12.31 0.18
C TYR A 95 -8.08 -12.87 1.58
N THR A 96 -6.86 -12.67 2.06
CA THR A 96 -6.48 -13.03 3.44
C THR A 96 -6.58 -11.79 4.32
N ARG A 97 -7.20 -11.95 5.48
CA ARG A 97 -7.21 -10.97 6.56
C ARG A 97 -6.20 -11.41 7.62
N TRP A 98 -5.03 -10.79 7.59
CA TRP A 98 -3.94 -11.11 8.52
C TRP A 98 -4.19 -10.48 9.89
N GLY A 99 -3.93 -11.24 10.95
CA GLY A 99 -4.11 -10.84 12.32
C GLY A 99 -5.53 -10.99 12.87
N ARG A 100 -6.46 -11.63 12.14
CA ARG A 100 -7.82 -11.92 12.62
C ARG A 100 -8.19 -13.35 12.28
N LYS A 101 -9.09 -13.94 13.07
CA LYS A 101 -9.66 -15.28 12.82
C LYS A 101 -10.99 -15.25 12.07
N SER A 102 -11.56 -14.06 11.86
CA SER A 102 -12.87 -13.87 11.22
C SER A 102 -12.84 -12.87 10.08
N CYS A 103 -13.75 -13.04 9.12
CA CYS A 103 -13.97 -12.10 8.03
C CYS A 103 -14.87 -10.92 8.45
N PRO A 104 -14.83 -9.79 7.73
CA PRO A 104 -15.78 -8.70 7.92
C PRO A 104 -17.24 -9.16 7.76
N THR A 105 -18.17 -8.44 8.39
CA THR A 105 -19.61 -8.76 8.29
C THR A 105 -20.08 -8.78 6.84
N GLY A 106 -20.78 -9.85 6.46
CA GLY A 106 -21.30 -10.03 5.09
C GLY A 106 -20.28 -10.64 4.11
N VAL A 107 -19.11 -11.03 4.59
CA VAL A 107 -18.08 -11.76 3.82
C VAL A 107 -17.96 -13.18 4.36
N GLU A 108 -17.90 -14.16 3.48
CA GLU A 108 -17.81 -15.57 3.83
C GLU A 108 -16.40 -15.90 4.34
N LEU A 109 -16.32 -16.59 5.48
CA LEU A 109 -15.09 -17.20 5.96
C LEU A 109 -14.93 -18.56 5.26
N LEU A 110 -13.92 -18.69 4.40
CA LEU A 110 -13.58 -19.98 3.80
C LEU A 110 -12.87 -20.88 4.81
N TYR A 111 -11.85 -20.34 5.48
CA TYR A 111 -11.19 -21.00 6.60
C TYR A 111 -10.41 -20.01 7.45
N GLU A 112 -10.21 -20.37 8.71
CA GLU A 112 -9.27 -19.72 9.62
C GLU A 112 -7.98 -20.55 9.75
N GLY A 113 -6.90 -19.88 10.16
CA GLY A 113 -5.60 -20.50 10.23
C GLY A 113 -4.58 -19.70 11.02
N ILE A 114 -3.34 -20.16 10.89
CA ILE A 114 -2.15 -19.54 11.47
C ILE A 114 -1.28 -19.05 10.33
N ALA A 115 -0.81 -17.81 10.41
CA ALA A 115 0.13 -17.30 9.44
C ALA A 115 1.47 -18.03 9.59
N GLY A 116 2.01 -18.48 8.46
CA GLY A 116 3.28 -19.18 8.38
C GLY A 116 4.20 -18.59 7.31
N GLY A 117 5.48 -18.88 7.44
CA GLY A 117 6.51 -18.43 6.52
C GLY A 117 7.87 -19.08 6.82
N SER A 118 8.93 -18.50 6.27
CA SER A 118 10.30 -18.95 6.52
C SER A 118 10.89 -18.31 7.78
N ASP A 119 11.82 -19.01 8.44
CA ASP A 119 12.58 -18.52 9.60
C ASP A 119 13.39 -17.26 9.23
N HIS A 120 13.45 -16.31 10.16
CA HIS A 120 14.08 -15.01 9.96
C HIS A 120 15.59 -15.04 9.68
N LEU A 121 16.31 -16.10 10.05
CA LEU A 121 17.74 -16.28 9.77
C LEU A 121 18.01 -17.09 8.49
N GLN A 122 16.99 -17.69 7.90
CA GLN A 122 17.15 -18.51 6.70
C GLN A 122 16.99 -17.67 5.44
N SER A 123 18.00 -17.75 4.56
CA SER A 123 18.03 -17.02 3.28
C SER A 123 17.35 -17.77 2.12
N GLY A 124 16.89 -19.00 2.34
CA GLY A 124 16.19 -19.82 1.35
C GLY A 124 14.71 -20.03 1.71
N GLY A 125 14.00 -20.82 0.90
CA GLY A 125 12.59 -21.15 1.11
C GLY A 125 11.62 -20.16 0.48
N GLY A 126 10.41 -20.06 1.04
CA GLY A 126 9.34 -19.21 0.54
C GLY A 126 9.46 -17.76 1.02
N ALA A 127 9.28 -16.79 0.11
CA ALA A 127 9.32 -15.36 0.44
C ALA A 127 7.97 -14.82 0.95
N ASN A 128 6.86 -15.48 0.64
CA ASN A 128 5.53 -15.02 1.05
C ASN A 128 5.13 -15.59 2.42
N TYR A 129 4.17 -14.92 3.06
CA TYR A 129 3.39 -15.52 4.13
C TYR A 129 2.27 -16.38 3.53
N VAL A 130 1.90 -17.45 4.22
CA VAL A 130 0.78 -18.33 3.88
C VAL A 130 -0.16 -18.46 5.06
N CYS A 131 -1.46 -18.59 4.81
CA CYS A 131 -2.43 -18.90 5.85
C CYS A 131 -2.58 -20.42 5.94
N LEU A 132 -1.97 -21.03 6.95
CA LEU A 132 -2.03 -22.48 7.15
C LEU A 132 -3.34 -22.84 7.85
N PRO A 133 -4.17 -23.76 7.30
CA PRO A 133 -5.38 -24.21 7.98
C PRO A 133 -5.07 -24.84 9.34
N ASN A 134 -5.97 -24.66 10.31
CA ASN A 134 -5.82 -25.23 11.65
C ASN A 134 -5.79 -26.78 11.66
N VAL A 135 -6.34 -27.43 10.63
CA VAL A 135 -6.35 -28.88 10.46
C VAL A 135 -5.65 -29.23 9.14
N PRO A 136 -4.35 -29.59 9.15
CA PRO A 136 -3.63 -29.95 7.94
C PRO A 136 -4.02 -31.34 7.42
N GLN A 137 -3.82 -31.56 6.13
CA GLN A 137 -3.96 -32.86 5.47
C GLN A 137 -2.63 -33.25 4.82
N TYR A 138 -2.25 -34.51 4.93
CA TYR A 138 -0.97 -35.03 4.42
C TYR A 138 -1.21 -36.17 3.43
N MET A 139 -0.47 -36.15 2.32
CA MET A 139 -0.52 -37.20 1.29
C MET A 139 0.52 -38.32 1.53
N SER A 140 1.56 -38.06 2.33
CA SER A 140 2.69 -38.96 2.54
C SER A 140 3.34 -38.71 3.89
N THR A 141 3.93 -39.76 4.46
CA THR A 141 4.77 -39.71 5.67
C THR A 141 6.27 -39.71 5.35
N ASN A 142 6.66 -39.83 4.08
CA ASN A 142 8.06 -39.85 3.67
C ASN A 142 8.66 -38.45 3.73
N VAL A 143 9.81 -38.30 4.38
CA VAL A 143 10.54 -37.03 4.50
C VAL A 143 11.67 -37.00 3.45
N PRO A 144 11.68 -36.04 2.51
CA PRO A 144 12.77 -35.87 1.55
C PRO A 144 14.11 -35.54 2.23
N THR A 145 15.22 -35.86 1.58
CA THR A 145 16.58 -35.52 2.07
C THR A 145 16.87 -34.02 2.02
N TYR A 146 16.34 -33.33 1.00
CA TYR A 146 16.49 -31.89 0.81
C TYR A 146 15.09 -31.26 0.77
N TYR A 147 14.86 -30.23 1.58
CA TYR A 147 13.53 -29.66 1.79
C TYR A 147 13.61 -28.17 2.13
N SER A 148 12.47 -27.49 1.99
CA SER A 148 12.23 -26.15 2.56
C SER A 148 11.44 -26.27 3.86
N LEU A 149 11.57 -25.28 4.73
CA LEU A 149 10.95 -25.28 6.04
C LEU A 149 9.77 -24.29 6.10
N MET A 150 8.80 -24.60 6.95
CA MET A 150 7.63 -23.77 7.20
C MET A 150 7.53 -23.57 8.71
N TYR A 151 7.46 -22.31 9.13
CA TYR A 151 7.42 -21.87 10.52
C TYR A 151 6.14 -21.10 10.77
N GLY A 152 5.63 -21.15 12.00
CA GLY A 152 4.62 -20.20 12.46
C GLY A 152 5.19 -18.78 12.50
N SER A 153 4.32 -17.78 12.41
CA SER A 153 4.73 -16.38 12.43
C SER A 153 4.38 -15.64 13.71
N GLU A 154 5.19 -14.66 14.11
CA GLU A 154 5.02 -13.89 15.34
C GLU A 154 4.92 -12.37 15.09
N TYR A 155 4.16 -11.68 15.95
CA TYR A 155 4.24 -10.22 16.03
C TYR A 155 5.52 -9.79 16.75
N GLN A 156 6.28 -8.90 16.11
CA GLN A 156 7.53 -8.40 16.65
C GLN A 156 7.52 -6.89 16.85
N ASP A 157 8.26 -6.45 17.87
CA ASP A 157 8.50 -5.04 18.19
C ASP A 157 7.23 -4.17 18.18
N VAL A 158 6.22 -4.63 18.92
CA VAL A 158 4.85 -4.09 18.78
C VAL A 158 4.67 -2.68 19.36
N ASN A 159 5.63 -2.17 20.14
CA ASN A 159 5.78 -0.78 20.59
C ASN A 159 4.48 -0.05 21.01
N GLY A 160 3.58 -0.76 21.69
CA GLY A 160 2.27 -0.23 22.13
C GLY A 160 1.22 -0.05 21.02
N ILE A 161 1.58 -0.29 19.75
CA ILE A 161 0.64 -0.30 18.62
C ILE A 161 -0.26 -1.53 18.71
N PHE A 162 0.32 -2.70 18.97
CA PHE A 162 -0.42 -3.93 19.28
C PHE A 162 -0.16 -4.36 20.73
N PRO A 163 -0.84 -3.75 21.72
CA PRO A 163 -0.55 -3.97 23.12
C PRO A 163 -0.72 -5.44 23.53
N GLY A 164 0.30 -6.01 24.17
CA GLY A 164 0.30 -7.39 24.65
C GLY A 164 0.38 -8.45 23.54
N LYS A 165 0.72 -8.08 22.30
CA LYS A 165 0.81 -9.02 21.17
C LYS A 165 2.22 -9.46 20.81
N HIS A 166 3.25 -8.86 21.40
CA HIS A 166 4.63 -9.29 21.18
C HIS A 166 4.79 -10.80 21.39
N ASP A 167 5.57 -11.44 20.53
CA ASP A 167 5.84 -12.88 20.49
C ASP A 167 4.61 -13.77 20.33
N HIS A 168 3.42 -13.19 20.08
CA HIS A 168 2.25 -14.00 19.80
C HIS A 168 2.18 -14.39 18.34
N ASN A 169 1.78 -15.64 18.10
CA ASN A 169 1.50 -16.11 16.76
C ASN A 169 0.35 -15.34 16.12
N VAL A 170 0.54 -15.03 14.84
CA VAL A 170 -0.39 -14.24 14.02
C VAL A 170 -1.49 -15.15 13.43
N PRO A 171 -2.77 -14.97 13.77
CA PRO A 171 -3.86 -15.67 13.11
C PRO A 171 -4.11 -15.11 11.70
N CYS A 172 -4.82 -15.87 10.88
CA CYS A 172 -5.30 -15.42 9.59
C CYS A 172 -6.70 -15.97 9.29
N ALA A 173 -7.46 -15.23 8.49
CA ALA A 173 -8.75 -15.64 7.97
C ALA A 173 -8.75 -15.48 6.45
N VAL A 174 -9.12 -16.53 5.72
CA VAL A 174 -9.28 -16.46 4.27
C VAL A 174 -10.75 -16.20 3.96
N CYS A 175 -10.99 -15.06 3.31
CA CYS A 175 -12.30 -14.49 3.11
C CYS A 175 -12.70 -14.50 1.65
N TYR A 176 -13.97 -14.77 1.39
CA TYR A 176 -14.57 -14.79 0.07
C TYR A 176 -15.81 -13.92 0.00
N THR A 177 -15.95 -13.20 -1.12
CA THR A 177 -17.18 -12.47 -1.44
C THR A 177 -17.55 -12.72 -2.89
N SER A 178 -18.78 -13.18 -3.10
CA SER A 178 -19.37 -13.49 -4.41
C SER A 178 -19.99 -12.28 -5.11
N THR A 179 -19.92 -11.11 -4.49
CA THR A 179 -20.50 -9.86 -5.02
C THR A 179 -19.46 -8.89 -5.55
N LYS A 180 -18.17 -9.28 -5.49
CA LYS A 180 -17.01 -8.47 -5.85
C LYS A 180 -16.10 -9.28 -6.76
N SER A 181 -15.45 -8.60 -7.69
CA SER A 181 -14.63 -9.24 -8.73
C SER A 181 -13.13 -9.02 -8.54
N VAL A 182 -12.72 -8.02 -7.75
CA VAL A 182 -11.30 -7.67 -7.57
C VAL A 182 -10.96 -7.30 -6.15
N LYS A 183 -9.69 -7.51 -5.77
CA LYS A 183 -9.10 -7.05 -4.50
C LYS A 183 -7.94 -6.09 -4.77
N LEU A 184 -7.74 -5.16 -3.85
CA LEU A 184 -6.66 -4.19 -3.88
C LEU A 184 -6.18 -3.93 -2.45
N MET A 185 -4.87 -4.06 -2.22
CA MET A 185 -4.22 -3.56 -1.01
C MET A 185 -3.52 -2.24 -1.34
N ILE A 186 -3.79 -1.20 -0.53
CA ILE A 186 -3.20 0.12 -0.73
C ILE A 186 -2.33 0.46 0.50
N PRO A 187 -1.00 0.45 0.36
CA PRO A 187 -0.09 0.97 1.38
C PRO A 187 -0.26 2.46 1.63
N ALA A 188 0.12 2.92 2.82
CA ALA A 188 0.06 4.31 3.29
C ALA A 188 -1.34 4.95 3.23
N ARG A 189 -2.40 4.15 3.22
CA ARG A 189 -3.80 4.62 3.32
C ARG A 189 -4.60 3.79 4.31
N THR A 190 -5.68 4.38 4.81
CA THR A 190 -6.69 3.72 5.68
C THR A 190 -8.10 3.74 5.05
N SER A 191 -8.20 4.27 3.82
CA SER A 191 -9.44 4.47 3.08
C SER A 191 -9.32 3.94 1.66
N CYS A 192 -10.38 3.30 1.18
CA CYS A 192 -10.46 2.83 -0.20
C CYS A 192 -10.80 3.97 -1.18
N PRO A 193 -10.53 3.81 -2.48
CA PRO A 193 -10.99 4.74 -3.50
C PRO A 193 -12.52 4.81 -3.53
N SER A 194 -13.08 5.90 -4.07
CA SER A 194 -14.53 6.03 -4.24
C SER A 194 -15.10 4.82 -4.99
N SER A 195 -16.28 4.34 -4.58
CA SER A 195 -16.95 3.12 -5.07
C SER A 195 -16.33 1.77 -4.70
N TRP A 196 -15.21 1.74 -3.97
CA TRP A 196 -14.64 0.51 -3.43
C TRP A 196 -15.16 0.24 -2.02
N THR A 197 -15.33 -1.04 -1.68
CA THR A 197 -15.68 -1.49 -0.33
C THR A 197 -14.40 -1.69 0.47
N ARG A 198 -14.34 -1.13 1.68
CA ARG A 198 -13.26 -1.41 2.62
C ARG A 198 -13.55 -2.70 3.36
N GLU A 199 -12.67 -3.67 3.21
CA GLU A 199 -12.73 -4.94 3.94
C GLU A 199 -12.13 -4.76 5.33
N TYR A 200 -10.89 -4.26 5.39
CA TYR A 200 -10.23 -3.91 6.64
C TYR A 200 -9.09 -2.92 6.40
N LYS A 201 -8.60 -2.33 7.49
CA LYS A 201 -7.42 -1.47 7.52
C LYS A 201 -6.49 -1.90 8.63
N GLY A 202 -5.25 -1.45 8.56
CA GLY A 202 -4.24 -1.84 9.51
C GLY A 202 -2.88 -1.25 9.21
N TYR A 203 -1.85 -2.03 9.50
CA TYR A 203 -0.46 -1.63 9.34
C TYR A 203 0.24 -2.52 8.33
N LEU A 204 1.08 -1.89 7.50
CA LEU A 204 1.91 -2.60 6.55
C LEU A 204 3.08 -3.22 7.30
N MET A 205 3.17 -4.54 7.26
CA MET A 205 4.16 -5.30 8.01
C MET A 205 4.90 -6.27 7.08
N ALA A 206 6.16 -6.53 7.41
CA ALA A 206 7.05 -7.42 6.67
C ALA A 206 8.14 -7.94 7.62
N GLU A 207 9.16 -8.61 7.06
CA GLU A 207 10.35 -8.99 7.82
C GLU A 207 11.20 -7.76 8.20
N ARG A 208 12.03 -7.89 9.25
CA ARG A 208 12.98 -6.86 9.67
C ARG A 208 14.05 -6.65 8.62
N HIS A 209 14.29 -5.39 8.27
CA HIS A 209 15.25 -4.99 7.24
C HIS A 209 16.71 -5.43 7.46
N THR A 210 17.11 -5.82 8.67
CA THR A 210 18.46 -6.33 8.98
C THR A 210 18.56 -7.85 8.96
N HIS A 211 17.45 -8.57 8.82
CA HIS A 211 17.46 -10.03 8.73
C HIS A 211 17.77 -10.48 7.30
N ALA A 212 18.42 -11.63 7.17
CA ALA A 212 18.87 -12.19 5.89
C ALA A 212 17.73 -12.89 5.12
N ARG A 213 16.52 -12.34 5.22
CA ARG A 213 15.28 -12.89 4.66
C ARG A 213 14.50 -11.76 3.99
N ASN A 214 14.01 -12.02 2.79
CA ASN A 214 13.01 -11.18 2.14
C ASN A 214 11.60 -11.71 2.42
N ALA A 215 10.70 -10.79 2.76
CA ALA A 215 9.27 -11.09 2.87
C ALA A 215 8.44 -10.11 2.08
N VAL A 216 7.27 -10.56 1.61
CA VAL A 216 6.27 -9.67 1.01
C VAL A 216 5.69 -8.74 2.07
N TYR A 217 5.30 -7.52 1.66
CA TYR A 217 4.56 -6.62 2.52
C TYR A 217 3.11 -7.05 2.61
N GLU A 218 2.63 -7.28 3.82
CA GLU A 218 1.25 -7.67 4.09
C GLU A 218 0.54 -6.60 4.93
N CYS A 219 -0.78 -6.51 4.73
CA CYS A 219 -1.62 -5.65 5.54
C CYS A 219 -2.14 -6.44 6.75
N VAL A 220 -1.68 -6.08 7.95
CA VAL A 220 -2.12 -6.72 9.20
C VAL A 220 -3.16 -5.84 9.86
N ASP A 221 -4.32 -6.41 10.19
CA ASP A 221 -5.47 -5.71 10.76
C ASP A 221 -5.12 -4.86 11.99
N GLU A 222 -5.72 -3.65 12.09
CA GLU A 222 -5.43 -2.72 13.18
C GLU A 222 -5.85 -3.23 14.56
N ALA A 223 -6.78 -4.18 14.63
CA ALA A 223 -7.26 -4.78 15.86
C ALA A 223 -6.88 -6.27 15.91
N PRO A 224 -5.59 -6.60 16.05
CA PRO A 224 -5.12 -7.96 15.92
C PRO A 224 -5.55 -8.85 17.07
N GLU A 225 -5.81 -10.10 16.73
CA GLU A 225 -5.98 -11.23 17.63
C GLU A 225 -4.67 -12.00 17.73
N SER A 226 -4.59 -12.93 18.68
CA SER A 226 -3.46 -13.85 18.83
C SER A 226 -3.93 -15.29 18.90
N ILE A 227 -3.04 -16.24 18.60
CA ILE A 227 -3.29 -17.65 18.91
C ILE A 227 -3.16 -17.86 20.43
N ALA A 228 -4.05 -18.66 21.00
CA ALA A 228 -4.05 -18.92 22.44
C ALA A 228 -2.82 -19.74 22.82
N GLY A 229 -2.14 -19.37 23.91
CA GLY A 229 -0.98 -20.09 24.41
C GLY A 229 0.33 -19.86 23.64
N SER A 230 0.33 -19.08 22.56
CA SER A 230 1.51 -18.87 21.71
C SER A 230 2.34 -17.65 22.10
N HIS A 231 2.50 -17.34 23.38
CA HIS A 231 3.15 -16.10 23.85
C HIS A 231 4.67 -16.25 24.06
N THR A 232 5.21 -17.40 23.67
CA THR A 232 6.63 -17.72 23.78
C THR A 232 7.33 -17.36 22.49
N ASN A 233 8.46 -16.65 22.60
CA ASN A 233 9.31 -16.38 21.45
C ASN A 233 9.88 -17.69 20.85
N VAL A 234 9.41 -18.04 19.65
CA VAL A 234 9.87 -19.18 18.85
C VAL A 234 10.73 -18.77 17.66
N ASN A 235 10.88 -17.46 17.41
CA ASN A 235 11.75 -16.88 16.37
C ASN A 235 11.54 -17.48 14.96
N GLY A 236 10.29 -17.74 14.59
CA GLY A 236 9.93 -18.30 13.28
C GLY A 236 9.92 -17.25 12.17
N ALA A 237 8.79 -17.16 11.47
CA ALA A 237 8.55 -16.06 10.53
C ALA A 237 8.10 -14.80 11.30
N LEU A 238 8.53 -13.60 10.93
CA LEU A 238 8.31 -12.43 11.80
C LEU A 238 7.56 -11.30 11.08
N PHE A 239 6.56 -10.73 11.77
CA PHE A 239 5.88 -9.51 11.35
C PHE A 239 6.40 -8.31 12.13
N TYR A 240 7.21 -7.49 11.46
CA TYR A 240 7.65 -6.17 11.91
C TYR A 240 6.88 -5.06 11.20
N PHE A 241 6.66 -3.95 11.91
CA PHE A 241 6.12 -2.74 11.32
C PHE A 241 7.07 -2.15 10.27
N THR A 242 6.49 -1.71 9.15
CA THR A 242 7.26 -0.97 8.12
C THR A 242 7.26 0.51 8.47
N ILE A 243 8.44 1.15 8.48
CA ILE A 243 8.58 2.58 8.68
C ILE A 243 9.09 3.29 7.43
N THR A 244 8.68 4.55 7.26
CA THR A 244 9.18 5.44 6.19
C THR A 244 10.58 5.97 6.51
N THR A 245 11.44 6.06 5.50
CA THR A 245 12.81 6.62 5.65
C THR A 245 12.98 8.03 5.09
N CYS A 246 12.12 8.46 4.17
CA CYS A 246 12.30 9.66 3.33
C CYS A 246 13.54 9.63 2.41
N THR A 247 14.13 8.45 2.18
CA THR A 247 15.15 8.26 1.14
C THR A 247 14.47 7.83 -0.15
N GLY A 248 14.39 8.73 -1.13
CA GLY A 248 13.64 8.50 -2.38
C GLY A 248 12.11 8.62 -2.26
N LEU A 249 11.57 8.66 -1.05
CA LEU A 249 10.18 9.04 -0.78
C LEU A 249 10.10 10.57 -0.55
N PRO A 250 9.17 11.29 -1.21
CA PRO A 250 9.00 12.72 -1.00
C PRO A 250 8.44 13.00 0.40
N CYS A 251 9.09 13.90 1.15
CA CYS A 251 8.70 14.29 2.49
C CYS A 251 8.67 15.81 2.59
N PRO A 252 7.49 16.48 2.48
CA PRO A 252 6.11 15.93 2.43
C PRO A 252 5.71 15.25 1.09
N PRO A 253 4.63 14.43 1.07
CA PRO A 253 3.62 14.23 2.12
C PRO A 253 3.95 13.11 3.11
N TYR A 254 4.98 12.31 2.88
CA TYR A 254 5.44 11.33 3.86
C TYR A 254 6.21 12.03 4.99
N VAL A 255 6.33 11.35 6.12
CA VAL A 255 7.08 11.80 7.30
C VAL A 255 8.03 10.69 7.68
N ALA A 256 9.30 11.00 7.93
CA ALA A 256 10.30 9.99 8.30
C ALA A 256 9.96 9.31 9.63
N SER A 257 10.40 8.06 9.80
CA SER A 257 10.22 7.26 11.01
C SER A 257 8.76 7.11 11.44
N ARG A 258 7.83 7.06 10.48
CA ARG A 258 6.41 6.78 10.72
C ARG A 258 6.05 5.40 10.23
N VAL A 259 5.29 4.67 11.06
CA VAL A 259 4.74 3.37 10.69
C VAL A 259 3.74 3.54 9.54
N ILE A 260 3.86 2.69 8.53
CA ILE A 260 3.03 2.73 7.32
C ILE A 260 1.72 1.99 7.60
N THR A 261 0.59 2.65 7.37
CA THR A 261 -0.74 2.02 7.40
C THR A 261 -1.05 1.32 6.09
N CYS A 262 -2.11 0.52 6.06
CA CYS A 262 -2.62 -0.11 4.84
C CYS A 262 -4.14 -0.28 4.90
N VAL A 263 -4.74 -0.49 3.74
CA VAL A 263 -6.16 -0.84 3.61
C VAL A 263 -6.34 -1.91 2.55
N VAL A 264 -7.21 -2.88 2.80
CA VAL A 264 -7.64 -3.88 1.82
C VAL A 264 -9.05 -3.57 1.38
N CYS A 265 -9.23 -3.51 0.06
CA CYS A 265 -10.44 -3.07 -0.59
C CYS A 265 -10.90 -4.09 -1.64
N THR A 266 -12.21 -4.17 -1.86
CA THR A 266 -12.80 -4.97 -2.94
C THR A 266 -13.74 -4.12 -3.79
N LYS A 267 -14.00 -4.59 -5.02
CA LYS A 267 -14.99 -3.98 -5.91
C LYS A 267 -15.71 -5.03 -6.73
#